data_AF-A0AAV8ZQY0-F1
#
_entry.id   AF-A0AAV8ZQY0-F1
#
_cell.length_a   1.000
_cell.length_b   1.000
_cell.length_c   1.000
_cell.angle_alpha   90.00
_cell.angle_beta   90.00
_cell.angle_gamma   90.00
#
_symmetry.space_group_name_H-M   'P 1'
#
loop_
_entity.id
_entity.type
_entity.pdbx_description
1 polymer ?
#
loop_
_entity_poly.entity_id
_entity_poly.type
_entity_poly.pdbx_seq_one_letter_code
_entity_poly.pdbx_strand_id
1 'polypeptide(L)'
;MFFEDDSDNEYSENEMFFAEEVIPRMRSHQFKLHFRIDPETFDDLISKLHEVYIPKVKGHPEICFEKSALLTVWYLANIESFR
;
A
#
# COMPACT_ATOMS: atom_id res chain seq x y z
N MET A 1 -23.02 23.97 15.21
CA MET A 1 -22.71 23.12 14.05
C MET A 1 -21.21 23.25 13.85
N PHE A 2 -20.46 22.20 14.22
CA PHE A 2 -19.02 22.13 13.97
C PHE A 2 -18.86 21.56 12.57
N PHE A 3 -18.51 22.41 11.62
CA PHE A 3 -17.92 21.98 10.36
C PHE A 3 -16.48 22.46 10.43
N GLU A 4 -15.58 21.55 10.79
CA GLU A 4 -14.17 21.72 10.49
C GLU A 4 -14.04 21.52 8.99
N ASP A 5 -13.78 22.65 8.33
CA ASP A 5 -13.60 22.80 6.90
C ASP A 5 -12.32 22.06 6.50
N ASP A 6 -12.46 20.99 5.73
CA ASP A 6 -11.37 20.28 5.04
C ASP A 6 -10.76 21.22 3.97
N SER A 7 -10.00 22.21 4.43
CA SER A 7 -9.28 23.15 3.57
C SER A 7 -7.95 22.52 3.13
N ASP A 8 -7.95 22.11 1.86
CA ASP A 8 -6.87 22.26 0.89
C ASP A 8 -5.47 21.77 1.29
N ASN A 9 -5.20 20.48 1.10
CA ASN A 9 -3.83 20.03 0.88
C ASN A 9 -3.57 20.00 -0.63
N GLU A 10 -3.09 21.14 -1.12
CA GLU A 10 -2.65 21.39 -2.49
C GLU A 10 -1.47 20.44 -2.81
N TYR A 11 -1.75 19.33 -3.50
CA TYR A 11 -0.68 18.49 -4.03
C TYR A 11 -0.04 19.24 -5.19
N SER A 12 1.12 19.83 -4.94
CA SER A 12 1.98 20.39 -5.99
C SER A 12 2.30 19.27 -6.99
N GLU A 13 1.72 19.39 -8.18
CA GLU A 13 2.09 18.63 -9.36
C GLU A 13 3.58 18.89 -9.64
N ASN A 14 4.51 18.04 -9.16
CA ASN A 14 5.85 17.83 -9.76
C ASN A 14 6.81 16.89 -9.00
N GLU A 15 6.40 16.18 -7.95
CA GLU A 15 7.27 15.16 -7.36
C GLU A 15 6.69 13.77 -7.59
N MET A 16 7.28 13.08 -8.57
CA MET A 16 7.09 11.67 -8.86
C MET A 16 7.63 10.86 -7.66
N PHE A 17 6.96 10.93 -6.52
CA PHE A 17 7.30 10.15 -5.34
C PHE A 17 7.01 8.69 -5.64
N PHE A 18 8.07 7.88 -5.65
CA PHE A 18 7.94 6.43 -5.66
C PHE A 18 7.00 5.99 -4.53
N ALA A 19 6.15 5.00 -4.80
CA ALA A 19 5.23 4.41 -3.82
C ALA A 19 5.93 4.00 -2.50
N GLU A 20 7.25 3.78 -2.55
CA GLU A 20 8.12 3.42 -1.43
C GLU A 20 8.13 4.44 -0.27
N GLU A 21 8.01 5.74 -0.53
CA GLU A 21 7.93 6.76 0.53
C GLU A 21 6.50 7.15 0.91
N VAL A 22 5.55 6.93 0.00
CA VAL A 22 4.17 7.40 0.15
C VAL A 22 3.41 6.52 1.12
N ILE A 23 3.53 5.20 1.00
CA ILE A 23 2.75 4.25 1.80
C ILE A 23 3.03 4.36 3.31
N PRO A 24 4.29 4.45 3.78
CA PRO A 24 4.58 4.63 5.21
C PRO A 24 4.08 5.97 5.77
N ARG A 25 3.81 6.96 4.90
CA ARG A 25 3.29 8.29 5.27
C ARG A 25 1.77 8.40 5.12
N MET A 26 1.09 7.38 4.58
CA MET A 26 -0.37 7.41 4.42
C MET A 26 -1.05 7.34 5.79
N ARG A 27 -2.00 8.25 6.01
CA ARG A 27 -2.90 8.15 7.17
C ARG A 27 -3.77 6.89 7.00
N SER A 28 -4.17 6.24 8.10
CA SER A 28 -4.95 5.00 8.07
C SER A 28 -6.21 5.08 7.21
N HIS A 29 -6.86 6.26 7.15
CA HIS A 29 -8.00 6.50 6.28
C HIS A 29 -7.65 6.39 4.79
N GLN A 30 -6.54 7.02 4.36
CA GLN A 30 -6.08 6.96 2.98
C GLN A 30 -5.68 5.53 2.61
N PHE A 31 -4.95 4.84 3.48
CA PHE A 31 -4.58 3.44 3.25
C PHE A 31 -5.82 2.57 3.03
N LYS A 32 -6.84 2.72 3.88
CA LYS A 32 -8.10 1.98 3.76
C LYS A 32 -8.85 2.27 2.44
N LEU A 33 -8.82 3.50 1.94
CA LEU A 33 -9.44 3.85 0.66
C LEU A 33 -8.79 3.13 -0.53
N HIS A 34 -7.46 2.98 -0.51
CA HIS A 34 -6.72 2.37 -1.63
C HIS A 34 -6.67 0.83 -1.55
N PHE A 35 -6.46 0.29 -0.35
CA PHE A 35 -6.20 -1.14 -0.13
C PHE A 35 -7.40 -1.90 0.45
N ARG A 36 -8.45 -1.19 0.88
CA ARG A 36 -9.69 -1.75 1.48
C ARG A 36 -9.48 -2.61 2.73
N ILE A 37 -8.30 -2.49 3.35
CA ILE A 37 -7.93 -3.11 4.62
C ILE A 37 -7.27 -2.07 5.51
N ASP A 38 -7.27 -2.31 6.82
CA ASP A 38 -6.56 -1.45 7.77
C ASP A 38 -5.04 -1.77 7.74
N PRO A 39 -4.15 -0.79 7.99
CA PRO A 39 -2.70 -1.02 8.00
C PRO A 39 -2.26 -2.16 8.93
N GLU A 40 -2.86 -2.26 10.11
CA GLU A 40 -2.63 -3.33 11.08
C GLU A 40 -2.96 -4.72 10.50
N THR A 41 -4.00 -4.80 9.66
CA THR A 41 -4.38 -6.04 8.98
C THR A 41 -3.33 -6.43 7.94
N PHE A 42 -2.72 -5.44 7.29
CA PHE A 42 -1.64 -5.67 6.35
C PHE A 42 -0.38 -6.16 7.07
N ASP A 43 -0.03 -5.57 8.21
CA ASP A 43 1.13 -6.01 9.02
C ASP A 43 0.96 -7.45 9.52
N ASP A 44 -0.25 -7.81 9.98
CA ASP A 44 -0.60 -9.18 10.35
C ASP A 44 -0.50 -10.16 9.17
N LEU A 45 -0.94 -9.72 7.98
CA LEU A 45 -0.87 -10.52 6.76
C LEU A 45 0.59 -10.77 6.36
N ILE A 46 1.42 -9.73 6.35
CA ILE A 46 2.85 -9.82 6.03
C ILE A 46 3.56 -10.75 7.02
N SER A 47 3.26 -10.62 8.31
CA SER A 47 3.84 -11.49 9.35
C SER A 47 3.55 -12.97 9.08
N LYS A 48 2.29 -13.30 8.73
CA LYS A 48 1.90 -14.68 8.38
C LYS A 48 2.52 -15.16 7.07
N LEU A 49 2.66 -14.28 6.09
CA LEU A 49 3.25 -14.65 4.81
C LEU A 49 4.77 -14.87 4.92
N HIS A 50 5.47 -14.14 5.79
CA HIS A 50 6.89 -14.35 6.07
C HIS A 50 7.17 -15.75 6.60
N GLU A 51 6.25 -16.34 7.39
CA GLU A 51 6.40 -17.72 7.89
C GLU A 51 6.44 -18.78 6.78
N VAL A 52 5.81 -18.49 5.63
CA VAL A 52 5.71 -19.40 4.48
C VAL A 52 6.55 -18.95 3.29
N TYR A 53 7.15 -17.75 3.36
CA TYR A 53 7.98 -17.20 2.30
C TYR A 53 9.36 -17.86 2.31
N ILE A 54 9.68 -18.55 1.21
CA ILE A 54 11.00 -19.13 0.99
C ILE A 54 11.65 -18.32 -0.14
N PRO A 55 12.64 -17.45 0.16
CA PRO A 55 13.30 -16.65 -0.87
C PRO A 55 14.01 -17.58 -1.86
N LYS A 56 13.62 -17.51 -3.14
CA LYS A 56 14.27 -18.28 -4.20
C LYS A 56 15.41 -17.47 -4.79
N VAL A 57 16.60 -17.64 -4.23
CA VAL A 57 17.79 -16.92 -4.72
C VAL A 57 18.37 -17.62 -5.96
N LYS A 58 17.87 -17.30 -7.15
CA LYS A 58 18.61 -17.46 -8.42
C LYS A 58 18.18 -16.39 -9.45
N GLY A 59 18.99 -15.34 -9.62
CA GLY A 59 18.87 -14.40 -10.74
C GLY A 59 18.68 -12.92 -10.34
N HIS A 60 17.84 -12.22 -11.12
CA HIS A 60 17.57 -10.78 -11.03
C HIS A 60 17.14 -10.34 -9.61
N PRO A 61 17.42 -9.09 -9.19
CA PRO A 61 16.93 -8.56 -7.92
C PRO A 61 15.40 -8.67 -7.87
N GLU A 62 14.90 -9.46 -6.94
CA GLU A 62 13.48 -9.64 -6.70
C GLU A 62 12.93 -8.35 -6.07
N ILE A 63 11.72 -7.95 -6.49
CA ILE A 63 10.97 -6.89 -5.81
C ILE A 63 10.84 -7.30 -4.34
N CYS A 64 11.05 -6.36 -3.40
CA CYS A 64 10.91 -6.66 -1.97
C CYS A 64 9.57 -7.35 -1.70
N PHE A 65 9.59 -8.40 -0.87
CA PHE A 65 8.42 -9.23 -0.60
C PHE A 65 7.21 -8.40 -0.14
N GLU A 66 7.45 -7.42 0.72
CA GLU A 66 6.43 -6.51 1.24
C GLU A 66 5.83 -5.66 0.12
N LYS A 67 6.63 -5.25 -0.87
CA LYS A 67 6.18 -4.46 -2.03
C LYS A 67 5.29 -5.30 -2.94
N SER A 68 5.67 -6.55 -3.21
CA SER A 68 4.87 -7.44 -4.06
C SER A 68 3.55 -7.82 -3.38
N ALA A 69 3.57 -8.06 -2.07
CA ALA A 69 2.37 -8.29 -1.28
C ALA A 69 1.43 -7.08 -1.29
N LEU A 70 1.96 -5.87 -1.12
CA LEU A 70 1.16 -4.64 -1.14
C LEU A 70 0.53 -4.37 -2.52
N LEU A 71 1.29 -4.57 -3.60
CA LEU A 71 0.78 -4.49 -4.96
C LEU A 71 -0.34 -5.52 -5.20
N THR A 72 -0.18 -6.72 -4.66
CA THR A 72 -1.18 -7.79 -4.76
C THR A 72 -2.45 -7.41 -4.02
N VAL A 73 -2.35 -6.87 -2.80
CA VAL A 73 -3.50 -6.39 -2.03
C VAL A 73 -4.24 -5.28 -2.80
N TRP A 74 -3.51 -4.31 -3.34
CA TRP A 74 -4.10 -3.24 -4.14
C TRP A 74 -4.83 -3.78 -5.38
N TYR A 75 -4.20 -4.71 -6.10
CA TYR A 75 -4.77 -5.34 -7.28
C TYR A 75 -6.05 -6.12 -6.96
N LEU A 76 -6.07 -6.87 -5.85
CA LEU A 76 -7.25 -7.60 -5.41
C LEU A 76 -8.35 -6.69 -4.87
N ALA A 77 -8.00 -5.58 -4.23
CA ALA A 77 -8.94 -4.59 -3.74
C ALA A 77 -9.67 -3.86 -4.88
N ASN A 78 -9.04 -3.74 -6.05
CA ASN A 78 -9.56 -3.02 -7.20
C ASN A 78 -9.99 -3.99 -8.31
N ILE A 79 -11.18 -4.59 -8.14
CA ILE A 79 -11.75 -5.57 -9.09
C ILE A 79 -11.87 -5.03 -10.53
N GLU A 80 -12.01 -3.72 -10.69
CA GLU A 80 -12.00 -3.06 -12.01
C GLU A 80 -10.67 -3.25 -12.77
N SER A 81 -9.57 -3.63 -12.11
CA SER A 81 -8.30 -3.99 -12.76
C SER A 81 -8.35 -5.32 -13.52
N PHE A 82 -9.45 -6.08 -13.42
CA PHE A 82 -9.69 -7.32 -14.18
C PHE A 82 -10.66 -7.13 -15.36
N ARG A 83 -11.16 -5.91 -15.59
CA ARG A 83 -11.99 -5.54 -16.74
C ARG A 83 -11.13 -5.07 -17.91
#